data_AF-A0A5N7WLS5-F1
#
_entry.id   AF-A0A5N7WLS5-F1
#
_cell.length_a   1.000
_cell.length_b   1.000
_cell.length_c   1.000
_cell.angle_alpha   90.00
_cell.angle_beta   90.00
_cell.angle_gamma   90.00
#
_symmetry.space_group_name_H-M   'P 1'
#
loop_
_entity.id
_entity.type
_entity.pdbx_description
1 polymer ?
#
loop_
_entity_poly.entity_id
_entity_poly.type
_entity_poly.pdbx_seq_one_letter_code
_entity_poly.pdbx_strand_id
1 'polypeptide(L)'
;MSMNKNEPQSKTVIDTAVSGEMDPDFVPDLVDRMFDYLVELVPEIQRSESGLERVQAALRKEFAGQEVYIPARSSVSKAEERRAVLKLWNGRNATTIARSLGISRATVYRYLKQPG
;
A
#
# COMPACT_ATOMS: atom_id res chain seq x y z
N MET A 1 -26.23 -11.68 34.60
CA MET A 1 -24.79 -11.88 34.29
C MET A 1 -24.72 -12.52 32.93
N SER A 2 -24.58 -11.69 31.90
CA SER A 2 -24.73 -12.10 30.51
C SER A 2 -23.42 -11.94 29.76
N MET A 3 -22.95 -13.08 29.26
CA MET A 3 -22.28 -13.31 27.98
C MET A 3 -21.04 -12.47 27.63
N ASN A 4 -19.90 -13.13 27.83
CA ASN A 4 -18.69 -13.00 27.03
C ASN A 4 -18.99 -13.28 25.55
N LYS A 5 -18.47 -12.46 24.62
CA LYS A 5 -18.26 -12.75 23.18
C LYS A 5 -17.81 -11.48 22.43
N ASN A 6 -16.57 -11.46 21.94
CA ASN A 6 -16.22 -11.19 20.54
C ASN A 6 -14.70 -10.97 20.40
N GLU A 7 -13.98 -12.09 20.30
CA GLU A 7 -12.80 -12.17 19.42
C GLU A 7 -13.25 -11.92 17.97
N PRO A 8 -12.49 -11.20 17.15
CA PRO A 8 -12.69 -11.29 15.71
C PRO A 8 -12.13 -12.64 15.21
N GLN A 9 -13.03 -13.61 15.06
CA GLN A 9 -12.76 -14.84 14.32
C GLN A 9 -12.48 -14.54 12.85
N SER A 10 -11.51 -15.29 12.33
CA SER A 10 -11.25 -15.68 10.95
C SER A 10 -12.26 -15.25 9.89
N LYS A 11 -11.77 -14.54 8.87
CA LYS A 11 -12.34 -14.61 7.51
C LYS A 11 -11.44 -15.48 6.63
N THR A 12 -11.53 -16.77 6.89
CA THR A 12 -11.30 -17.82 5.89
C THR A 12 -12.49 -17.78 4.93
N VAL A 13 -12.41 -17.02 3.85
CA VAL A 13 -13.27 -17.21 2.66
C VAL A 13 -12.52 -16.73 1.43
N ILE A 14 -11.51 -17.50 0.99
CA ILE A 14 -11.09 -17.52 -0.41
C ILE A 14 -10.79 -18.97 -0.76
N ASP A 15 -11.81 -19.80 -0.68
CA ASP A 15 -11.74 -21.18 -1.18
C ASP A 15 -13.05 -21.48 -1.88
N THR A 16 -13.15 -21.03 -3.14
CA THR A 16 -14.15 -21.53 -4.07
C THR A 16 -13.59 -21.47 -5.50
N ALA A 17 -13.04 -22.62 -5.89
CA ALA A 17 -13.10 -23.23 -7.22
C ALA A 17 -12.45 -22.49 -8.42
N VAL A 18 -11.14 -22.70 -8.57
CA VAL A 18 -10.57 -23.10 -9.86
C VAL A 18 -9.74 -24.37 -9.62
N SER A 19 -10.38 -25.54 -9.72
CA SER A 19 -9.70 -26.83 -9.78
C SER A 19 -9.24 -27.10 -11.22
N GLY A 20 -8.27 -26.32 -11.68
CA GLY A 20 -7.32 -26.75 -12.70
C GLY A 20 -6.00 -26.95 -11.98
N GLU A 21 -5.27 -28.02 -12.29
CA GLU A 21 -3.87 -28.14 -11.88
C GLU A 21 -3.16 -26.86 -12.35
N MET A 22 -2.92 -25.90 -11.44
CA MET A 22 -2.14 -24.72 -11.76
C MET A 22 -0.73 -25.24 -12.01
N ASP A 23 -0.30 -25.11 -13.26
CA ASP A 23 1.09 -25.34 -13.64
C ASP A 23 1.98 -24.62 -12.61
N PRO A 24 2.91 -25.30 -11.92
CA PRO A 24 3.80 -24.67 -10.94
C PRO A 24 4.63 -23.53 -11.54
N ASP A 25 4.73 -23.44 -12.87
CA ASP A 25 5.35 -22.31 -13.57
C ASP A 25 4.45 -21.06 -13.62
N PHE A 26 3.17 -21.16 -13.21
CA PHE A 26 2.16 -20.10 -13.25
C PHE A 26 1.94 -19.42 -11.89
N VAL A 27 3.01 -19.16 -11.14
CA VAL A 27 2.93 -18.38 -9.89
C VAL A 27 2.82 -16.88 -10.24
N PRO A 28 1.74 -16.18 -9.84
CA PRO A 28 1.58 -14.75 -10.15
C PRO A 28 2.70 -13.92 -9.53
N ASP A 29 3.37 -13.11 -10.34
CA ASP A 29 4.45 -12.25 -9.88
C ASP A 29 3.94 -10.90 -9.33
N LEU A 30 4.87 -10.01 -8.97
CA LEU A 30 4.52 -8.71 -8.42
C LEU A 30 3.59 -7.89 -9.33
N VAL A 31 3.82 -7.89 -10.65
CA VAL A 31 3.00 -7.13 -11.60
C VAL A 31 1.60 -7.71 -11.65
N ASP A 32 1.48 -9.04 -11.68
CA ASP A 32 0.18 -9.72 -11.68
C ASP A 32 -0.61 -9.37 -10.40
N ARG A 33 0.06 -9.51 -9.24
CA ARG A 33 -0.53 -9.18 -7.94
C ARG A 33 -0.95 -7.72 -7.81
N MET A 34 -0.16 -6.78 -8.34
CA MET A 34 -0.52 -5.36 -8.34
C MET A 34 -1.82 -5.11 -9.12
N PHE A 35 -2.00 -5.81 -10.24
CA PHE A 35 -3.19 -5.64 -11.07
C PHE A 35 -4.42 -6.29 -10.44
N ASP A 36 -4.27 -7.39 -9.70
CA ASP A 36 -5.36 -7.95 -8.89
C ASP A 36 -5.95 -6.88 -7.95
N TYR A 37 -5.10 -6.14 -7.22
CA TYR A 37 -5.54 -5.05 -6.33
C TYR A 37 -6.18 -3.88 -7.09
N LEU A 38 -5.67 -3.53 -8.28
CA LEU A 38 -6.23 -2.45 -9.09
C LEU A 38 -7.62 -2.78 -9.63
N VAL A 39 -7.80 -4.03 -10.07
CA VAL A 39 -9.06 -4.56 -10.53
C VAL A 39 -10.08 -4.63 -9.40
N GLU A 40 -9.66 -5.06 -8.20
CA GLU A 40 -10.53 -5.05 -7.01
C GLU A 40 -10.98 -3.63 -6.67
N LEU A 41 -10.08 -2.64 -6.78
CA LEU A 41 -10.38 -1.24 -6.50
C LEU A 41 -11.25 -0.57 -7.57
N VAL A 42 -11.03 -0.91 -8.85
CA VAL A 42 -11.71 -0.30 -10.00
C VAL A 42 -12.09 -1.40 -11.02
N PRO A 43 -13.22 -2.09 -10.84
CA PRO A 43 -13.64 -3.20 -11.70
C PRO A 43 -13.84 -2.81 -13.17
N GLU A 44 -14.10 -1.53 -13.46
CA GLU A 44 -14.23 -0.98 -14.81
C GLU A 44 -13.02 -1.29 -15.69
N ILE A 45 -11.84 -1.43 -15.08
CA ILE A 45 -10.58 -1.69 -15.76
C ILE A 45 -10.60 -3.05 -16.47
N GLN A 46 -11.29 -4.07 -15.92
CA GLN A 46 -11.45 -5.37 -16.58
C GLN A 46 -12.26 -5.29 -17.88
N ARG A 47 -13.12 -4.28 -18.06
CA ARG A 47 -13.96 -4.17 -19.27
C ARG A 47 -13.16 -3.82 -20.52
N SER A 48 -11.86 -3.52 -20.38
CA SER A 48 -10.92 -3.25 -21.45
C SER A 48 -9.72 -4.18 -21.33
N GLU A 49 -9.93 -5.49 -21.52
CA GLU A 49 -8.89 -6.52 -21.42
C GLU A 49 -7.65 -6.16 -22.26
N SER A 50 -7.86 -5.65 -23.48
CA SER A 50 -6.77 -5.20 -24.36
C SER A 50 -5.98 -4.00 -23.83
N GLY A 51 -6.61 -3.13 -23.04
CA GLY A 51 -5.92 -2.04 -22.36
C GLY A 51 -5.06 -2.54 -21.20
N LEU A 52 -5.58 -3.50 -20.43
CA LEU A 52 -4.93 -4.08 -19.27
C LEU A 52 -3.63 -4.79 -19.65
N GLU A 53 -3.72 -5.70 -20.61
CA GLU A 53 -2.59 -6.48 -21.14
C GLU A 53 -1.50 -5.55 -21.69
N ARG A 54 -1.90 -4.49 -22.41
CA ARG A 54 -0.97 -3.52 -22.98
C ARG A 54 -0.17 -2.80 -21.88
N VAL A 55 -0.81 -2.41 -20.79
CA VAL A 55 -0.13 -1.73 -19.67
C VAL A 55 0.78 -2.71 -18.93
N GLN A 56 0.32 -3.94 -18.66
CA GLN A 56 1.16 -4.98 -18.05
C GLN A 56 2.41 -5.25 -18.90
N ALA A 57 2.26 -5.41 -20.22
CA ALA A 57 3.38 -5.61 -21.14
C ALA A 57 4.35 -4.42 -21.14
N ALA A 58 3.84 -3.19 -21.08
CA ALA A 58 4.68 -1.99 -20.99
C ALA A 58 5.49 -1.95 -19.68
N LEU A 59 4.85 -2.24 -18.54
CA LEU A 59 5.53 -2.30 -17.24
C LEU A 59 6.61 -3.40 -17.22
N ARG A 60 6.28 -4.60 -17.71
CA ARG A 60 7.24 -5.70 -17.80
C ARG A 60 8.42 -5.31 -18.67
N LYS A 61 8.19 -4.67 -19.82
CA LYS A 61 9.27 -4.19 -20.70
C LYS A 61 10.16 -3.14 -20.02
N GLU A 62 9.58 -2.24 -19.23
CA GLU A 62 10.31 -1.15 -18.59
C GLU A 62 11.13 -1.63 -17.37
N PHE A 63 10.55 -2.52 -16.55
CA PHE A 63 11.11 -2.91 -15.26
C PHE A 63 11.73 -4.31 -15.24
N ALA A 64 11.68 -5.08 -16.34
CA ALA A 64 12.28 -6.41 -16.41
C ALA A 64 13.77 -6.39 -16.02
N GLY A 65 14.15 -7.33 -15.14
CA GLY A 65 15.54 -7.51 -14.69
C GLY A 65 16.02 -6.51 -13.64
N GLN A 66 15.17 -5.58 -13.19
CA GLN A 66 15.54 -4.63 -12.13
C GLN A 66 15.33 -5.24 -10.74
N GLU A 67 16.35 -5.15 -9.88
CA GLU A 67 16.22 -5.47 -8.46
C GLU A 67 15.76 -4.21 -7.69
N VAL A 68 14.49 -4.20 -7.28
CA VAL A 68 13.87 -3.02 -6.65
C VAL A 68 13.45 -3.34 -5.22
N TYR A 69 13.97 -2.55 -4.27
CA TYR A 69 13.49 -2.60 -2.88
C TYR A 69 12.17 -1.83 -2.74
N ILE A 70 11.12 -2.51 -2.27
CA ILE A 70 9.81 -1.92 -1.98
C ILE A 70 9.67 -1.73 -0.48
N PRO A 71 9.82 -0.50 0.05
CA PRO A 71 9.68 -0.26 1.48
C PRO A 71 8.21 -0.36 1.91
N ALA A 72 7.96 -0.94 3.08
CA ALA A 72 6.62 -1.02 3.68
C ALA A 72 5.94 0.35 3.86
N ARG A 73 6.72 1.44 3.91
CA ARG A 73 6.22 2.81 3.90
C ARG A 73 6.80 3.58 2.73
N SER A 74 5.91 4.02 1.83
CA SER A 74 6.25 4.85 0.67
C SER A 74 7.06 6.09 1.07
N SER A 75 8.11 6.38 0.29
CA SER A 75 8.90 7.61 0.39
C SER A 75 8.05 8.85 0.16
N VAL A 76 7.06 8.77 -0.74
CA VAL A 76 6.10 9.85 -1.02
C VAL A 76 5.28 10.16 0.23
N SER A 77 4.70 9.14 0.85
CA SER A 77 3.93 9.31 2.11
C SER A 77 4.79 9.94 3.21
N LYS A 78 6.04 9.50 3.39
CA LYS A 78 6.96 10.11 4.37
C LYS A 78 7.26 11.58 4.03
N ALA A 79 7.43 11.90 2.76
CA ALA A 79 7.69 13.27 2.30
C ALA A 79 6.47 14.19 2.51
N GLU A 80 5.26 13.69 2.27
CA GLU A 80 4.01 14.40 2.53
C GLU A 80 3.79 14.65 4.02
N GLU A 81 4.00 13.64 4.87
CA GLU A 81 3.96 13.81 6.33
C GLU A 81 4.95 14.87 6.79
N ARG A 82 6.20 14.83 6.31
CA ARG A 82 7.21 15.84 6.62
C ARG A 82 6.75 17.23 6.19
N ARG A 83 6.21 17.37 4.96
CA ARG A 83 5.69 18.64 4.45
C ARG A 83 4.55 19.17 5.32
N ALA A 84 3.64 18.30 5.77
CA ALA A 84 2.56 18.65 6.68
C ALA A 84 3.09 19.12 8.04
N VAL A 85 4.10 18.44 8.61
CA VAL A 85 4.76 18.87 9.85
C VAL A 85 5.37 20.26 9.69
N LEU A 86 6.14 20.50 8.63
CA LEU A 86 6.80 21.79 8.40
C LEU A 86 5.78 22.92 8.22
N LYS A 87 4.68 22.66 7.50
CA LYS A 87 3.61 23.65 7.29
C LYS A 87 2.89 24.04 8.58
N LEU A 88 2.70 23.09 9.51
CA LEU A 88 1.96 23.31 10.76
C LEU A 88 2.85 23.83 11.90
N TRP A 89 4.17 23.79 11.75
CA TRP A 89 5.12 24.12 12.82
C TRP A 89 5.10 25.61 13.17
N ASN A 90 4.86 25.93 14.45
CA ASN A 90 4.91 27.30 14.97
C ASN A 90 6.04 27.54 15.99
N GLY A 91 6.96 26.59 16.13
CA GLY A 91 8.09 26.66 17.07
C GLY A 91 7.86 25.92 18.40
N ARG A 92 6.61 25.72 18.85
CA ARG A 92 6.33 25.14 20.18
C ARG A 92 5.16 24.15 20.21
N ASN A 93 4.56 23.81 19.07
CA ASN A 93 3.34 23.01 18.97
C ASN A 93 3.55 21.52 18.62
N ALA A 94 4.70 20.93 18.95
CA ALA A 94 5.06 19.55 18.54
C ALA A 94 4.02 18.50 18.97
N THR A 95 3.52 18.61 20.20
CA THR A 95 2.51 17.70 20.75
C THR A 95 1.18 17.80 19.99
N THR A 96 0.78 19.01 19.61
CA THR A 96 -0.47 19.25 18.86
C THR A 96 -0.36 18.68 17.45
N ILE A 97 0.76 18.91 16.77
CA ILE A 97 1.02 18.36 15.43
C ILE A 97 1.02 16.83 15.46
N ALA A 98 1.71 16.24 16.43
CA ALA A 98 1.79 14.79 16.61
C ALA A 98 0.38 14.17 16.71
N ARG A 99 -0.50 14.73 17.54
CA ARG A 99 -1.88 14.27 17.66
C ARG A 99 -2.68 14.48 16.37
N SER A 100 -2.56 15.65 15.74
CA SER A 100 -3.33 15.99 14.54
C SER A 100 -2.96 15.11 13.34
N LEU A 101 -1.70 14.72 13.22
CA LEU A 101 -1.20 13.89 12.10
C LEU A 101 -1.12 12.40 12.45
N GLY A 102 -1.48 12.01 13.67
CA GLY A 102 -1.42 10.61 14.11
C GLY A 102 0.01 10.03 14.18
N ILE A 103 1.02 10.87 14.39
CA ILE A 103 2.44 10.46 14.46
C ILE A 103 3.02 10.68 15.84
N SER A 104 4.15 10.04 16.13
CA SER A 104 4.85 10.26 17.40
C SER A 104 5.48 11.66 17.47
N ARG A 105 5.57 12.22 18.68
CA ARG A 105 6.31 13.48 18.92
C ARG A 105 7.78 13.38 18.50
N ALA A 106 8.40 12.21 18.63
CA ALA A 106 9.77 11.97 18.15
C ALA A 106 9.86 12.08 16.62
N THR A 107 8.85 11.57 15.90
CA THR A 107 8.75 11.69 14.44
C THR A 107 8.67 13.15 14.00
N VAL A 108 7.90 13.98 14.72
CA VAL A 108 7.83 15.43 14.46
C VAL A 108 9.22 16.05 14.52
N TYR A 109 9.95 15.86 15.62
CA TYR A 109 11.31 16.40 15.74
C TYR A 109 12.29 15.82 14.73
N ARG A 110 12.14 14.54 14.36
CA ARG A 110 12.96 13.93 13.30
C ARG A 110 12.76 14.66 11.97
N TYR A 111 11.51 14.92 11.58
CA TYR A 111 11.21 15.65 10.35
C TYR A 111 11.66 17.11 10.39
N LEU A 112 11.59 17.78 11.54
CA LEU A 112 12.11 19.15 11.71
C LEU A 112 13.64 19.24 11.60
N LYS A 113 14.36 18.17 11.93
CA LYS A 113 15.83 18.11 11.88
C LYS A 113 16.39 17.75 10.50
N GLN A 114 15.57 17.17 9.62
CA GLN A 114 16.01 16.79 8.29
C GLN A 114 16.14 18.05 7.41
N PRO A 115 17.24 18.20 6.65
CA PRO A 115 17.38 19.31 5.72
C PRO A 115 16.25 19.31 4.67
N GLY A 116 15.99 20.52 4.14
CA GLY A 116 15.02 20.83 3.08
C GLY A 116 15.15 19.93 1.88
#